data_AF-A0A0Q5FUB1-F1
#
_entry.id   AF-A0A0Q5FUB1-F1
#
_cell.length_a   1.000
_cell.length_b   1.000
_cell.length_c   1.000
_cell.angle_alpha   90.00
_cell.angle_beta   90.00
_cell.angle_gamma   90.00
#
_symmetry.space_group_name_H-M   'P 1'
#
loop_
_entity.id
_entity.type
_entity.pdbx_description
1 polymer ?
#
loop_
_entity_poly.entity_id
_entity_poly.type
_entity_poly.pdbx_seq_one_letter_code
_entity_poly.pdbx_strand_id
1 'polypeptide(L)'
;MPMRTVARSPRIVDGSRRVHPSGVPTAALVLLGLLALLPLLLAVVDDRSGFRLVMLSLALYAGMLVVALSLWARSLRERLVRIATTGPLRFTPPVRVRAALWLVPTIGMLPAVANLLVHTLGLPTMGGRLLEWGPYALGLVSLVGLVRELVALRTPLGLLVDGRGLHGVRGSASIEASWDEIDTVDVVGPHGPKLAISIVGQTPAIIDAHRLGSDPASVVRVLAFFRDHPDQRPSLADGMTAMQIVTGELQP
;
A
#
# COMPACT_ATOMS: atom_id res chain seq x y z
N MET A 1 -12.00 -2.37 -18.62
CA MET A 1 -12.62 -3.51 -17.91
C MET A 1 -12.02 -3.63 -16.52
N PRO A 2 -12.82 -3.75 -15.45
CA PRO A 2 -12.31 -3.96 -14.10
C PRO A 2 -11.62 -5.34 -14.02
N MET A 3 -10.32 -5.33 -13.70
CA MET A 3 -9.50 -6.53 -13.57
C MET A 3 -10.01 -7.36 -12.37
N ARG A 4 -10.51 -8.57 -12.62
CA ARG A 4 -10.93 -9.49 -11.55
C ARG A 4 -9.68 -10.06 -10.88
N THR A 5 -9.63 -9.97 -9.55
CA THR A 5 -8.56 -10.56 -8.73
C THR A 5 -9.16 -11.68 -7.92
N VAL A 6 -8.50 -12.84 -7.91
CA VAL A 6 -8.92 -13.96 -7.05
C VAL A 6 -7.90 -14.08 -5.93
N ALA A 7 -8.42 -14.04 -4.71
CA ALA A 7 -7.68 -14.39 -3.53
C ALA A 7 -7.65 -15.91 -3.43
N ARG A 8 -6.48 -16.52 -3.66
CA ARG A 8 -6.25 -17.90 -3.22
C ARG A 8 -5.40 -17.83 -1.95
N SER A 9 -5.78 -18.62 -0.97
CA SER A 9 -4.86 -18.98 0.12
C SER A 9 -4.23 -20.29 -0.32
N PRO A 10 -3.12 -20.28 -1.07
CA PRO A 10 -2.37 -21.50 -1.22
C PRO A 10 -1.93 -21.84 0.22
N ARG A 11 -2.30 -23.03 0.72
CA ARG A 11 -1.81 -23.55 2.01
C ARG A 11 -0.33 -23.89 1.82
N ILE A 12 0.49 -22.89 1.59
CA ILE A 12 1.95 -23.01 1.59
C ILE A 12 2.33 -22.96 3.06
N VAL A 13 2.85 -24.10 3.56
CA VAL A 13 3.38 -24.18 4.92
C VAL A 13 4.69 -23.41 4.93
N ASP A 14 4.57 -22.11 5.10
CA ASP A 14 5.69 -21.22 5.27
C ASP A 14 6.01 -21.10 6.75
N GLY A 15 7.24 -21.45 7.14
CA GLY A 15 7.79 -21.23 8.49
C GLY A 15 7.97 -19.74 8.82
N SER A 16 7.24 -18.86 8.12
CA SER A 16 7.34 -17.41 8.16
C SER A 16 6.84 -16.85 9.49
N ARG A 17 7.63 -15.95 10.07
CA ARG A 17 7.21 -15.09 11.20
C ARG A 17 5.97 -14.29 10.83
N ARG A 18 5.12 -14.04 11.83
CA ARG A 18 3.89 -13.24 11.71
C ARG A 18 4.16 -11.94 10.94
N VAL A 19 3.34 -11.66 9.94
CA VAL A 19 3.42 -10.43 9.11
C VAL A 19 3.10 -9.19 9.95
N HIS A 20 2.43 -9.38 11.08
CA HIS A 20 2.24 -8.35 12.08
C HIS A 20 3.39 -8.33 13.11
N PRO A 21 4.11 -7.21 13.30
CA PRO A 21 4.84 -7.01 14.53
C PRO A 21 3.83 -7.12 15.67
N SER A 22 4.06 -8.06 16.58
CA SER A 22 3.18 -8.34 17.71
C SER A 22 2.95 -7.07 18.54
N GLY A 23 1.77 -6.46 18.40
CA GLY A 23 1.21 -5.55 19.40
C GLY A 23 0.88 -4.10 18.99
N VAL A 24 1.29 -3.62 17.81
CA VAL A 24 1.23 -2.16 17.52
C VAL A 24 0.01 -1.63 16.74
N PRO A 25 -0.73 -2.39 15.90
CA PRO A 25 -1.69 -1.74 14.99
C PRO A 25 -2.98 -1.27 15.67
N THR A 26 -3.52 -2.00 16.66
CA THR A 26 -4.78 -1.64 17.32
C THR A 26 -4.63 -0.46 18.27
N ALA A 27 -3.59 -0.45 19.12
CA ALA A 27 -3.35 0.65 20.05
C ALA A 27 -3.04 1.97 19.30
N ALA A 28 -2.24 1.92 18.23
CA ALA A 28 -1.96 3.08 17.40
C ALA A 28 -3.22 3.61 16.69
N LEU A 29 -4.08 2.71 16.16
CA LEU A 29 -5.35 3.10 15.54
C LEU A 29 -6.31 3.75 16.55
N VAL A 30 -6.37 3.23 17.78
CA VAL A 30 -7.20 3.81 18.86
C VAL A 30 -6.68 5.19 19.26
N LEU A 31 -5.37 5.33 19.44
CA LEU A 31 -4.74 6.62 19.76
C LEU A 31 -4.98 7.65 18.65
N LEU A 32 -4.83 7.24 17.38
CA LEU A 32 -5.09 8.11 16.24
C LEU A 32 -6.58 8.49 16.13
N GLY A 33 -7.49 7.56 16.46
CA GLY A 33 -8.92 7.83 16.55
C GLY A 33 -9.27 8.83 17.65
N LEU A 34 -8.64 8.70 18.83
CA LEU A 34 -8.77 9.69 19.92
C LEU A 34 -8.25 11.06 19.49
N LEU A 35 -7.11 11.11 18.79
CA LEU A 35 -6.54 12.35 18.28
C LEU A 35 -7.44 13.01 17.23
N ALA A 36 -8.18 12.23 16.43
CA ALA A 36 -9.16 12.73 15.47
C ALA A 36 -10.41 13.35 16.13
N LEU A 37 -10.74 12.96 17.36
CA LEU A 37 -11.87 13.53 18.12
C LEU A 37 -11.54 14.90 18.70
N LEU A 38 -10.27 15.19 18.98
CA LEU A 38 -9.84 16.48 19.53
C LEU A 38 -10.29 17.68 18.67
N PRO A 39 -10.01 17.74 17.35
CA PRO A 39 -10.50 18.85 16.52
C PRO A 39 -12.02 18.90 16.45
N LEU A 40 -12.71 17.74 16.48
CA LEU A 40 -14.17 17.73 16.50
C LEU A 40 -14.73 18.38 17.78
N LEU A 41 -14.14 18.09 18.94
CA LEU A 41 -14.51 18.70 20.22
C LEU A 41 -14.24 20.21 20.20
N LEU A 42 -13.08 20.62 19.69
CA LEU A 42 -12.74 22.05 19.55
C LEU A 42 -13.72 22.78 18.62
N ALA A 43 -14.19 22.14 17.55
CA ALA A 43 -15.19 22.71 16.63
C ALA A 43 -16.59 22.89 17.25
N VAL A 44 -16.88 22.22 18.37
CA VAL A 44 -18.16 22.34 19.10
C VAL A 44 -18.07 23.41 20.19
N VAL A 45 -16.91 23.56 20.82
CA VAL A 45 -16.69 24.49 21.94
C VAL A 45 -16.49 25.94 21.47
N ASP A 46 -15.94 26.15 20.29
CA ASP A 46 -15.66 27.49 19.76
C ASP A 46 -16.74 27.95 18.77
N ASP A 47 -17.26 29.16 18.94
CA ASP A 47 -18.33 29.73 18.11
C ASP A 47 -17.84 30.36 16.79
N ARG A 48 -16.53 30.57 16.62
CA ARG A 48 -15.96 31.23 15.45
C ARG A 48 -16.10 30.34 14.23
N SER A 49 -16.90 30.78 13.26
CA SER A 49 -17.22 30.02 12.05
C SER A 49 -15.99 29.55 11.28
N GLY A 50 -14.95 30.39 11.17
CA GLY A 50 -13.71 30.03 10.47
C GLY A 50 -12.91 28.96 11.22
N PHE A 51 -12.81 29.07 12.54
CA PHE A 51 -12.17 28.04 13.37
C PHE A 51 -12.91 26.70 13.29
N ARG A 52 -14.24 26.71 13.40
CA ARG A 52 -15.08 25.50 13.29
C ARG A 52 -14.89 24.81 11.94
N LEU A 53 -14.85 25.57 10.85
CA LEU A 53 -14.67 25.04 9.50
C LEU A 53 -13.30 24.32 9.35
N VAL A 54 -12.22 24.95 9.82
CA VAL A 54 -10.88 24.34 9.78
C VAL A 54 -10.83 23.10 10.66
N MET A 55 -11.36 23.15 11.88
CA MET A 55 -11.37 22.02 12.80
C MET A 55 -12.23 20.84 12.29
N LEU A 56 -13.41 21.12 11.70
CA LEU A 56 -14.23 20.07 11.07
C LEU A 56 -13.51 19.41 9.90
N SER A 57 -12.84 20.19 9.04
CA SER A 57 -12.05 19.63 7.93
C SER A 57 -10.90 18.75 8.42
N LEU A 58 -10.26 19.12 9.54
CA LEU A 58 -9.18 18.37 10.16
C LEU A 58 -9.70 17.07 10.80
N ALA A 59 -10.85 17.12 11.48
CA ALA A 59 -11.52 15.95 12.03
C ALA A 59 -11.91 14.95 10.93
N LEU A 60 -12.46 15.44 9.81
CA LEU A 60 -12.79 14.63 8.65
C LEU A 60 -11.55 13.95 8.05
N TYR A 61 -10.45 14.71 7.88
CA TYR A 61 -9.19 14.16 7.40
C TYR A 61 -8.63 13.09 8.33
N ALA A 62 -8.56 13.37 9.64
CA ALA A 62 -8.04 12.44 10.62
C ALA A 62 -8.90 11.16 10.73
N GLY A 63 -10.23 11.29 10.71
CA GLY A 63 -11.15 10.15 10.67
C GLY A 63 -10.95 9.28 9.42
N MET A 64 -10.77 9.91 8.25
CA MET A 64 -10.48 9.18 7.02
C MET A 64 -9.13 8.47 7.06
N LEU A 65 -8.11 9.10 7.66
CA LEU A 65 -6.79 8.50 7.83
C LEU A 65 -6.88 7.23 8.71
N VAL A 66 -7.67 7.26 9.78
CA VAL A 66 -7.94 6.08 10.64
C VAL A 66 -8.62 4.97 9.84
N VAL A 67 -9.62 5.31 9.02
CA VAL A 67 -10.31 4.32 8.16
C VAL A 67 -9.34 3.73 7.15
N ALA A 68 -8.53 4.54 6.49
CA ALA A 68 -7.55 4.09 5.50
C ALA A 68 -6.49 3.18 6.13
N LEU A 69 -5.94 3.56 7.29
CA LEU A 69 -4.99 2.73 8.04
C LEU A 69 -5.64 1.44 8.54
N SER A 70 -6.90 1.47 8.95
CA SER A 70 -7.65 0.28 9.35
C SER A 70 -7.86 -0.68 8.17
N LEU A 71 -8.21 -0.16 7.00
CA LEU A 71 -8.32 -0.94 5.76
C LEU A 71 -6.96 -1.52 5.36
N TRP A 72 -5.90 -0.73 5.51
CA TRP A 72 -4.53 -1.16 5.22
C TRP A 72 -4.08 -2.29 6.16
N ALA A 73 -4.23 -2.12 7.47
CA ALA A 73 -3.94 -3.15 8.47
C ALA A 73 -4.76 -4.42 8.25
N ARG A 74 -6.06 -4.31 7.94
CA ARG A 74 -6.93 -5.46 7.64
C ARG A 74 -6.61 -6.15 6.31
N SER A 75 -5.96 -5.45 5.37
CA SER A 75 -5.61 -6.01 4.07
C SER A 75 -4.36 -6.89 4.10
N LEU A 76 -3.48 -6.66 5.08
CA LEU A 76 -2.29 -7.45 5.38
C LEU A 76 -2.69 -8.71 6.18
N ARG A 77 -3.46 -9.61 5.56
CA ARG A 77 -3.71 -10.94 6.12
C ARG A 77 -2.61 -11.90 5.67
N GLU A 78 -2.06 -12.64 6.63
CA GLU A 78 -1.09 -13.72 6.41
C GLU A 78 -1.63 -14.77 5.43
N ARG A 79 -0.75 -15.38 4.62
CA ARG A 79 -1.06 -16.52 3.73
C ARG A 79 -2.09 -16.27 2.63
N LEU A 80 -2.23 -15.03 2.19
CA LEU A 80 -3.07 -14.67 1.05
C LEU A 80 -2.18 -14.29 -0.12
N VAL A 81 -2.33 -15.02 -1.22
CA VAL A 81 -1.70 -14.71 -2.50
C VAL A 81 -2.80 -14.25 -3.45
N ARG A 82 -2.72 -13.00 -3.89
CA ARG A 82 -3.70 -12.39 -4.80
C ARG A 82 -3.12 -12.31 -6.19
N ILE A 83 -3.68 -13.14 -7.07
CA ILE A 83 -3.30 -13.20 -8.47
C ILE A 83 -4.40 -12.61 -9.35
N ALA A 84 -3.99 -11.99 -10.46
CA ALA A 84 -4.91 -11.67 -11.55
C ALA A 84 -5.49 -12.97 -12.14
N THR A 85 -6.78 -12.97 -12.47
CA THR A 85 -7.47 -14.16 -13.01
C THR A 85 -7.23 -14.41 -14.50
N THR A 86 -6.60 -13.47 -15.19
CA THR A 86 -6.47 -13.48 -16.65
C THR A 86 -5.11 -12.92 -17.04
N GLY A 87 -4.40 -13.65 -17.90
CA GLY A 87 -3.06 -13.29 -18.38
C GLY A 87 -1.93 -13.84 -17.49
N PRO A 88 -0.71 -13.31 -17.66
CA PRO A 88 0.46 -13.80 -16.94
C PRO A 88 0.33 -13.61 -15.43
N LEU A 89 1.08 -14.39 -14.67
CA LEU A 89 1.06 -14.35 -13.21
C LEU A 89 1.33 -12.93 -12.70
N ARG A 90 0.37 -12.34 -11.99
CA ARG A 90 0.48 -10.96 -11.52
C ARG A 90 -0.02 -10.79 -10.09
N PHE A 91 0.88 -10.39 -9.20
CA PHE A 91 0.56 -10.09 -7.81
C PHE A 91 0.03 -8.66 -7.70
N THR A 92 -1.27 -8.49 -7.37
CA THR A 92 -1.89 -7.16 -7.34
C THR A 92 -2.60 -6.86 -6.02
N PRO A 93 -2.47 -5.64 -5.48
CA PRO A 93 -3.16 -5.24 -4.27
C PRO A 93 -4.67 -5.09 -4.48
N PRO A 94 -5.49 -5.32 -3.44
CA PRO A 94 -6.93 -5.22 -3.54
C PRO A 94 -7.38 -3.81 -3.90
N VAL A 95 -8.42 -3.71 -4.72
CA VAL A 95 -8.99 -2.44 -5.22
C VAL A 95 -9.31 -1.45 -4.08
N ARG A 96 -9.70 -1.95 -2.90
CA ARG A 96 -10.01 -1.12 -1.72
C ARG A 96 -8.78 -0.41 -1.13
N VAL A 97 -7.63 -1.09 -1.09
CA VAL A 97 -6.37 -0.47 -0.62
C VAL A 97 -5.89 0.54 -1.64
N ARG A 98 -6.05 0.25 -2.94
CA ARG A 98 -5.79 1.22 -4.02
C ARG A 98 -6.65 2.47 -3.89
N ALA A 99 -7.95 2.32 -3.64
CA ALA A 99 -8.85 3.46 -3.46
C ALA A 99 -8.45 4.30 -2.24
N ALA A 100 -8.08 3.66 -1.12
CA ALA A 100 -7.60 4.34 0.07
C ALA A 100 -6.32 5.16 -0.19
N LEU A 101 -5.40 4.66 -1.02
CA LEU A 101 -4.15 5.33 -1.38
C LEU A 101 -4.37 6.68 -2.09
N TRP A 102 -5.44 6.78 -2.89
CA TRP A 102 -5.83 8.02 -3.56
C TRP A 102 -6.70 8.91 -2.68
N LEU A 103 -7.62 8.32 -1.92
CA LEU A 103 -8.57 9.04 -1.08
C LEU A 103 -7.88 9.84 0.04
N VAL A 104 -6.86 9.28 0.70
CA VAL A 104 -6.18 9.95 1.81
C VAL A 104 -5.56 11.29 1.40
N PRO A 105 -4.69 11.36 0.38
CA PRO A 105 -4.07 12.63 0.03
C PRO A 105 -5.06 13.58 -0.69
N THR A 106 -6.10 13.08 -1.35
CA THR A 106 -7.19 13.95 -1.84
C THR A 106 -7.96 14.61 -0.69
N ILE A 107 -8.29 13.87 0.36
CA ILE A 107 -9.00 14.40 1.53
C ILE A 107 -8.06 15.26 2.39
N GLY A 108 -6.75 14.98 2.39
CA GLY A 108 -5.72 15.77 3.04
C GLY A 108 -5.53 17.19 2.48
N MET A 109 -6.09 17.48 1.30
CA MET A 109 -6.21 18.84 0.78
C MET A 109 -7.28 19.67 1.50
N LEU A 110 -8.30 19.04 2.10
CA LEU A 110 -9.46 19.74 2.66
C LEU A 110 -9.07 20.76 3.74
N PRO A 111 -8.16 20.49 4.69
CA PRO A 111 -7.74 21.50 5.67
C PRO A 111 -7.11 22.72 5.03
N ALA A 112 -6.28 22.54 3.98
CA ALA A 112 -5.66 23.66 3.27
C ALA A 112 -6.70 24.50 2.53
N VAL A 113 -7.66 23.85 1.85
CA VAL A 113 -8.74 24.52 1.13
C VAL A 113 -9.68 25.26 2.11
N ALA A 114 -10.03 24.63 3.23
CA ALA A 114 -10.83 25.23 4.29
C ALA A 114 -10.15 26.48 4.86
N ASN A 115 -8.85 26.41 5.13
CA ASN A 115 -8.09 27.56 5.62
C ASN A 115 -7.99 28.69 4.58
N LEU A 116 -7.81 28.35 3.31
CA LEU A 116 -7.83 29.33 2.21
C LEU A 116 -9.19 30.03 2.10
N LEU A 117 -10.29 29.28 2.21
CA LEU A 117 -11.65 29.84 2.22
C LEU A 117 -11.87 30.78 3.40
N VAL A 118 -11.41 30.39 4.58
CA VAL A 118 -11.48 31.22 5.78
C VAL A 118 -10.73 32.54 5.62
N HIS A 119 -9.54 32.49 5.02
CA HIS A 119 -8.73 33.68 4.78
C HIS A 119 -9.35 34.60 3.70
N THR A 120 -9.84 34.01 2.61
CA THR A 120 -10.47 34.76 1.50
C THR A 120 -11.82 35.36 1.87
N LEU A 121 -12.60 34.71 2.74
CA LEU A 121 -13.89 35.19 3.23
C LEU A 121 -13.76 36.05 4.50
N GLY A 122 -12.54 36.23 5.03
CA GLY A 122 -12.31 37.01 6.26
C GLY A 122 -13.04 36.45 7.48
N LEU A 123 -13.23 35.12 7.55
CA LEU A 123 -13.96 34.50 8.65
C LEU A 123 -13.16 34.58 9.96
N PRO A 124 -13.82 34.74 11.12
CA PRO A 124 -13.14 34.80 12.40
C PRO A 124 -12.45 33.48 12.72
N THR A 125 -11.19 33.56 13.16
CA THR A 125 -10.37 32.40 13.57
C THR A 125 -9.65 32.68 14.89
N MET A 126 -8.98 31.66 15.43
CA MET A 126 -7.95 31.84 16.45
C MET A 126 -6.64 32.27 15.78
N GLY A 127 -6.03 33.35 16.29
CA GLY A 127 -4.69 33.74 15.88
C GLY A 127 -3.64 32.76 16.41
N GLY A 128 -2.71 32.35 15.54
CA GLY A 128 -1.61 31.46 15.93
C GLY A 128 -0.94 30.82 14.71
N ARG A 129 0.40 30.85 14.69
CA ARG A 129 1.23 30.34 13.58
C ARG A 129 0.90 28.89 13.19
N LEU A 130 0.57 28.03 14.17
CA LEU A 130 0.27 26.63 13.91
C LEU A 130 -1.07 26.44 13.18
N LEU A 131 -2.10 27.22 13.53
CA LEU A 131 -3.40 27.17 12.87
C LEU A 131 -3.35 27.81 11.48
N GLU A 132 -2.49 28.81 11.32
CA GLU A 132 -2.33 29.55 10.07
C GLU A 132 -1.52 28.75 9.05
N TRP A 133 -0.38 28.16 9.45
CA TRP A 133 0.53 27.43 8.54
C TRP A 133 0.32 25.92 8.52
N GLY A 134 -0.18 25.32 9.61
CA GLY A 134 -0.36 23.88 9.73
C GLY A 134 -1.21 23.27 8.62
N PRO A 135 -2.38 23.82 8.28
CA PRO A 135 -3.20 23.33 7.18
C PRO A 135 -2.50 23.39 5.83
N TYR A 136 -1.70 24.43 5.56
CA TYR A 136 -0.92 24.53 4.32
C TYR A 136 0.22 23.54 4.25
N ALA A 137 0.91 23.28 5.36
CA ALA A 137 1.93 22.24 5.44
C ALA A 137 1.32 20.84 5.16
N LEU A 138 0.16 20.54 5.76
CA LEU A 138 -0.59 19.31 5.47
C LEU A 138 -1.04 19.24 4.01
N GLY A 139 -1.48 20.36 3.43
CA GLY A 139 -1.78 20.48 2.02
C GLY A 139 -0.55 20.13 1.17
N LEU A 140 0.61 20.74 1.44
CA LEU A 140 1.83 20.48 0.68
C LEU A 140 2.24 19.00 0.74
N VAL A 141 2.21 18.39 1.93
CA VAL A 141 2.51 16.94 2.09
C VAL A 141 1.51 16.08 1.30
N SER A 142 0.23 16.42 1.33
CA SER A 142 -0.81 15.71 0.60
C SER A 142 -0.65 15.88 -0.92
N LEU A 143 -0.23 17.06 -1.39
CA LEU A 143 0.06 17.33 -2.79
C LEU A 143 1.23 16.49 -3.28
N VAL A 144 2.32 16.47 -2.53
CA VAL A 144 3.49 15.63 -2.83
C VAL A 144 3.08 14.15 -2.88
N GLY A 145 2.23 13.69 -1.96
CA GLY A 145 1.65 12.36 -1.99
C GLY A 145 0.87 12.08 -3.29
N LEU A 146 -0.04 12.97 -3.68
CA LEU A 146 -0.80 12.87 -4.94
C LEU A 146 0.11 12.83 -6.16
N VAL A 147 1.11 13.71 -6.24
CA VAL A 147 2.05 13.76 -7.37
C VAL A 147 2.83 12.45 -7.45
N ARG A 148 3.31 11.91 -6.33
CA ARG A 148 4.00 10.61 -6.31
C ARG A 148 3.09 9.49 -6.80
N GLU A 149 1.83 9.46 -6.39
CA GLU A 149 0.85 8.48 -6.89
C GLU A 149 0.55 8.65 -8.38
N LEU A 150 0.49 9.89 -8.87
CA LEU A 150 0.28 10.21 -10.29
C LEU A 150 1.47 9.76 -11.14
N VAL A 151 2.69 9.99 -10.67
CA VAL A 151 3.91 9.49 -11.32
C VAL A 151 3.93 7.97 -11.29
N ALA A 152 3.52 7.36 -10.18
CA ALA A 152 3.40 5.91 -10.05
C ALA A 152 2.34 5.32 -11.01
N LEU A 153 1.36 6.08 -11.50
CA LEU A 153 0.44 5.58 -12.53
C LEU A 153 1.15 5.16 -13.82
N ARG A 154 2.32 5.72 -14.11
CA ARG A 154 3.13 5.35 -15.28
C ARG A 154 3.71 3.94 -15.19
N THR A 155 3.85 3.39 -13.98
CA THR A 155 4.34 2.01 -13.79
C THR A 155 3.18 1.02 -13.72
N PRO A 156 3.32 -0.18 -14.33
CA PRO A 156 2.31 -1.23 -14.24
C PRO A 156 2.05 -1.65 -12.78
N LEU A 157 0.78 -1.88 -12.44
CA LEU A 157 0.37 -2.30 -11.09
C LEU A 157 0.83 -3.72 -10.78
N GLY A 158 1.54 -3.89 -9.66
CA GLY A 158 1.90 -5.21 -9.16
C GLY A 158 3.05 -5.89 -9.91
N LEU A 159 3.62 -6.92 -9.27
CA LEU A 159 4.71 -7.71 -9.81
C LEU A 159 4.17 -8.67 -10.88
N LEU A 160 4.57 -8.45 -12.14
CA LEU A 160 4.30 -9.35 -13.24
C LEU A 160 5.45 -10.35 -13.34
N VAL A 161 5.09 -11.63 -13.43
CA VAL A 161 6.02 -12.75 -13.56
C VAL A 161 5.63 -13.48 -14.84
N ASP A 162 6.54 -13.54 -15.79
CA ASP A 162 6.35 -14.23 -17.06
C ASP A 162 7.57 -15.09 -17.43
N GLY A 163 7.51 -15.74 -18.59
CA GLY A 163 8.61 -16.59 -19.05
C GLY A 163 9.92 -15.84 -19.32
N ARG A 164 9.91 -14.51 -19.42
CA ARG A 164 11.10 -13.67 -19.66
C ARG A 164 11.73 -13.24 -18.35
N GLY A 165 10.93 -13.01 -17.31
CA GLY A 165 11.44 -12.66 -15.99
C GLY A 165 10.43 -11.93 -15.12
N LEU A 166 10.94 -10.96 -14.35
CA LEU A 166 10.19 -10.13 -13.43
C LEU A 166 10.05 -8.72 -14.00
N HIS A 167 8.81 -8.26 -14.07
CA HIS A 167 8.47 -6.97 -14.64
C HIS A 167 7.51 -6.19 -13.75
N GLY A 168 7.88 -4.93 -13.50
CA GLY A 168 7.04 -3.89 -12.92
C GLY A 168 6.72 -4.09 -11.44
N VAL A 169 6.77 -3.00 -10.67
CA VAL A 169 6.05 -2.87 -9.41
C VAL A 169 5.68 -1.41 -9.23
N ARG A 170 4.39 -1.08 -9.26
CA ARG A 170 3.92 0.28 -9.02
C ARG A 170 4.32 0.77 -7.62
N GLY A 171 5.06 1.88 -7.58
CA GLY A 171 5.41 2.60 -6.36
C GLY A 171 6.78 2.24 -5.77
N SER A 172 7.42 1.13 -6.15
CA SER A 172 8.80 0.77 -5.76
C SER A 172 9.79 0.99 -6.91
N ALA A 173 11.06 0.60 -6.71
CA ALA A 173 12.04 0.51 -7.79
C ALA A 173 11.43 -0.29 -8.96
N SER A 174 11.54 0.24 -10.18
CA SER A 174 11.09 -0.47 -11.39
C SER A 174 11.95 -1.72 -11.54
N ILE A 175 11.31 -2.88 -11.52
CA ILE A 175 11.98 -4.16 -11.75
C ILE A 175 11.77 -4.53 -13.21
N GLU A 176 12.86 -4.63 -13.94
CA GLU A 176 12.95 -5.30 -15.24
C GLU A 176 14.18 -6.18 -15.14
N ALA A 177 13.95 -7.44 -14.78
CA ALA A 177 15.02 -8.41 -14.57
C ALA A 177 14.65 -9.71 -15.27
N SER A 178 15.55 -10.22 -16.11
CA SER A 178 15.43 -11.56 -16.67
C SER A 178 15.73 -12.63 -15.63
N TRP A 179 15.30 -13.87 -15.86
CA TRP A 179 15.57 -14.97 -14.94
C TRP A 179 17.06 -15.21 -14.66
N ASP A 180 17.93 -14.88 -15.62
CA ASP A 180 19.38 -15.08 -15.52
C ASP A 180 20.08 -13.97 -14.72
N GLU A 181 19.44 -12.81 -14.58
CA GLU A 181 19.94 -11.69 -13.80
C GLU A 181 19.48 -11.74 -12.33
N ILE A 182 18.55 -12.64 -11.99
CA ILE A 182 18.02 -12.81 -10.64
C ILE A 182 18.93 -13.76 -9.86
N ASP A 183 19.70 -13.18 -8.94
CA ASP A 183 20.61 -13.93 -8.08
C ASP A 183 19.84 -14.57 -6.92
N THR A 184 19.34 -13.74 -6.01
CA THR A 184 18.68 -14.16 -4.78
C THR A 184 17.35 -13.45 -4.58
N VAL A 185 16.37 -14.20 -4.06
CA VAL A 185 15.03 -13.70 -3.73
C VAL A 185 14.78 -14.05 -2.27
N ASP A 186 14.57 -13.04 -1.43
CA ASP A 186 14.56 -13.23 0.02
C ASP A 186 13.54 -12.34 0.75
N VAL A 187 13.23 -12.69 2.00
CA VAL A 187 12.37 -11.86 2.85
C VAL A 187 13.23 -11.03 3.81
N VAL A 188 13.16 -9.70 3.69
CA VAL A 188 13.99 -8.78 4.49
C VAL A 188 13.11 -7.82 5.29
N GLY A 189 13.50 -7.50 6.53
CA GLY A 189 12.93 -6.38 7.27
C GLY A 189 12.70 -6.64 8.77
N PRO A 190 13.27 -5.80 9.67
CA PRO A 190 13.00 -5.89 11.11
C PRO A 190 11.57 -5.47 11.51
N HIS A 191 10.85 -4.73 10.65
CA HIS A 191 9.53 -4.16 10.94
C HIS A 191 8.39 -4.75 10.09
N GLY A 192 8.58 -5.97 9.57
CA GLY A 192 7.61 -6.69 8.74
C GLY A 192 8.23 -7.26 7.47
N PRO A 193 7.64 -8.30 6.86
CA PRO A 193 8.21 -8.96 5.69
C PRO A 193 8.14 -8.04 4.47
N LYS A 194 9.31 -7.80 3.86
CA LYS A 194 9.44 -7.19 2.54
C LYS A 194 10.11 -8.20 1.62
N LEU A 195 9.72 -8.19 0.35
CA LEU A 195 10.39 -8.97 -0.68
C LEU A 195 11.64 -8.21 -1.11
N ALA A 196 12.81 -8.81 -1.00
CA ALA A 196 14.05 -8.32 -1.58
C ALA A 196 14.42 -9.19 -2.78
N ILE A 197 14.66 -8.56 -3.92
CA ILE A 197 15.14 -9.22 -5.14
C ILE A 197 16.53 -8.67 -5.43
N SER A 198 17.54 -9.52 -5.34
CA SER A 198 18.91 -9.21 -5.74
C SER A 198 19.04 -9.43 -7.24
N ILE A 199 19.47 -8.39 -7.95
CA ILE A 199 19.67 -8.40 -9.40
C ILE A 199 21.16 -8.17 -9.64
N VAL A 200 21.78 -9.01 -10.47
CA VAL A 200 23.22 -8.95 -10.77
C VAL A 200 23.59 -7.55 -11.27
N GLY A 201 24.56 -6.92 -10.61
CA GLY A 201 25.06 -5.59 -10.97
C GLY A 201 24.12 -4.43 -10.63
N GLN A 202 23.02 -4.67 -9.91
CA GLN A 202 22.08 -3.62 -9.50
C GLN A 202 21.85 -3.63 -7.99
N THR A 203 21.36 -2.50 -7.47
CA THR A 203 20.92 -2.41 -6.08
C THR A 203 19.69 -3.29 -5.85
N PRO A 204 19.60 -4.04 -4.73
CA PRO A 204 18.48 -4.91 -4.45
C PRO A 204 17.14 -4.17 -4.47
N ALA A 205 16.17 -4.71 -5.21
CA ALA A 205 14.84 -4.15 -5.26
C ALA A 205 14.03 -4.61 -4.04
N ILE A 206 13.68 -3.66 -3.16
CA ILE A 206 12.88 -3.93 -1.96
C ILE A 206 11.43 -3.55 -2.23
N ILE A 207 10.53 -4.52 -2.11
CA ILE A 207 9.10 -4.37 -2.31
C ILE A 207 8.35 -4.69 -1.02
N ASP A 208 7.55 -3.74 -0.54
CA ASP A 208 6.72 -3.95 0.63
C ASP A 208 5.50 -4.84 0.32
N ALA A 209 5.10 -5.67 1.29
CA ALA A 209 3.94 -6.58 1.20
C ALA A 209 2.65 -5.90 0.69
N HIS A 210 2.40 -4.65 1.11
CA HIS A 210 1.21 -3.91 0.73
C HIS A 210 1.16 -3.55 -0.76
N ARG A 211 2.31 -3.49 -1.44
CA ARG A 211 2.41 -3.21 -2.88
C ARG A 211 2.26 -4.47 -3.72
N LEU A 212 2.70 -5.60 -3.18
CA LEU A 212 2.47 -6.94 -3.74
C LEU A 212 1.01 -7.37 -3.62
N GLY A 213 0.32 -6.95 -2.56
CA GLY A 213 -1.03 -7.42 -2.25
C GLY A 213 -1.09 -8.89 -1.83
N SER A 214 0.08 -9.50 -1.64
CA SER A 214 0.29 -10.91 -1.33
C SER A 214 1.34 -11.04 -0.22
N ASP A 215 1.32 -12.17 0.47
CA ASP A 215 2.33 -12.51 1.48
C ASP A 215 3.73 -12.62 0.85
N PRO A 216 4.72 -11.78 1.23
CA PRO A 216 6.05 -11.81 0.64
C PRO A 216 6.74 -13.16 0.75
N ALA A 217 6.54 -13.91 1.84
CA ALA A 217 7.16 -15.24 2.01
C ALA A 217 6.65 -16.23 0.96
N SER A 218 5.33 -16.25 0.75
CA SER A 218 4.73 -17.08 -0.30
C SER A 218 5.16 -16.65 -1.70
N VAL A 219 5.34 -15.33 -1.94
CA VAL A 219 5.86 -14.83 -3.22
C VAL A 219 7.32 -15.27 -3.42
N VAL A 220 8.18 -15.18 -2.39
CA VAL A 220 9.57 -15.69 -2.46
C VAL A 220 9.59 -17.14 -2.90
N ARG A 221 8.76 -18.00 -2.29
CA ARG A 221 8.72 -19.43 -2.67
C ARG A 221 8.27 -19.67 -4.11
N VAL A 222 7.24 -18.96 -4.56
CA VAL A 222 6.78 -19.05 -5.95
C VAL A 222 7.90 -18.61 -6.90
N LEU A 223 8.61 -17.53 -6.58
CA LEU A 223 9.71 -17.02 -7.39
C LEU A 223 10.92 -17.97 -7.40
N ALA A 224 11.29 -18.51 -6.24
CA ALA A 224 12.35 -19.51 -6.11
C ALA A 224 12.03 -20.77 -6.92
N PHE A 225 10.78 -21.25 -6.88
CA PHE A 225 10.35 -22.41 -7.65
C PHE A 225 10.57 -22.23 -9.15
N PHE A 226 10.14 -21.12 -9.75
CA PHE A 226 10.30 -20.87 -11.19
C PHE A 226 11.72 -20.48 -11.60
N ARG A 227 12.51 -19.94 -10.67
CA ARG A 227 13.95 -19.76 -10.87
C ARG A 227 14.62 -21.13 -11.02
N ASP A 228 14.34 -22.04 -10.09
CA ASP A 228 14.99 -23.34 -9.97
C ASP A 228 14.42 -24.39 -10.97
N HIS A 229 13.21 -24.17 -11.51
CA HIS A 229 12.55 -25.04 -12.50
C HIS A 229 12.27 -24.30 -13.82
N PRO A 230 13.29 -24.11 -14.70
CA PRO A 230 13.12 -23.38 -15.96
C PRO A 230 12.08 -24.00 -16.89
N ASP A 231 11.94 -25.33 -16.85
CA ASP A 231 11.01 -26.09 -17.69
C ASP A 231 9.54 -25.75 -17.42
N GLN A 232 9.24 -25.23 -16.23
CA GLN A 232 7.89 -24.88 -15.82
C GLN A 232 7.53 -23.42 -16.11
N ARG A 233 8.49 -22.57 -16.51
CA ARG A 233 8.27 -21.16 -16.86
C ARG A 233 7.21 -20.92 -17.95
N PRO A 234 6.99 -21.80 -18.95
CA PRO A 234 5.90 -21.63 -19.92
C PRO A 234 4.51 -21.54 -19.27
N SER A 235 4.32 -22.16 -18.09
CA SER A 235 3.06 -22.09 -17.35
C SER A 235 2.73 -20.69 -16.81
N LEU A 236 3.73 -19.80 -16.69
CA LEU A 236 3.56 -18.42 -16.22
C LEU A 236 2.71 -17.55 -17.15
N ALA A 237 2.50 -17.98 -18.40
CA ALA A 237 1.59 -17.32 -19.34
C ALA A 237 0.12 -17.34 -18.86
N ASP A 238 -0.25 -18.33 -18.03
CA ASP A 238 -1.51 -18.38 -17.31
C ASP A 238 -1.27 -18.42 -15.80
N GLY A 239 -1.48 -17.28 -15.14
CA GLY A 239 -1.26 -17.15 -13.70
C GLY A 239 -2.08 -18.13 -12.85
N MET A 240 -3.21 -18.63 -13.34
CA MET A 240 -4.02 -19.63 -12.63
C MET A 240 -3.38 -21.01 -12.67
N THR A 241 -2.91 -21.42 -13.86
CA THR A 241 -2.21 -22.69 -14.07
C THR A 241 -0.88 -22.71 -13.31
N ALA A 242 -0.09 -21.64 -13.42
CA ALA A 242 1.18 -21.50 -12.68
C ALA A 242 1.00 -21.70 -11.16
N MET A 243 -0.03 -21.08 -10.58
CA MET A 243 -0.29 -21.22 -9.14
C MET A 243 -0.83 -22.59 -8.75
N GLN A 244 -1.53 -23.31 -9.64
CA GLN A 244 -1.95 -24.69 -9.38
C GLN A 244 -0.76 -25.63 -9.29
N ILE A 245 0.18 -25.50 -10.21
CA ILE A 245 1.42 -26.27 -10.25
C ILE A 245 2.22 -26.05 -8.97
N VAL A 246 2.48 -24.79 -8.63
CA VAL A 246 3.21 -24.43 -7.40
C VAL A 246 2.49 -24.91 -6.14
N THR A 247 1.15 -24.83 -6.09
CA THR A 247 0.40 -25.31 -4.91
C THR A 247 0.41 -26.84 -4.80
N GLY A 248 0.42 -27.56 -5.93
CA GLY A 248 0.50 -29.02 -5.95
C GLY A 248 1.87 -29.55 -5.52
N GLU A 249 2.95 -28.86 -5.88
CA GLU A 249 4.33 -29.24 -5.53
C GLU A 249 4.74 -28.78 -4.12
N LEU A 250 4.19 -27.66 -3.63
CA LEU A 250 4.48 -27.14 -2.29
C LEU A 250 3.54 -27.69 -1.20
N GLN A 251 2.64 -28.61 -1.54
CA GLN A 251 1.87 -29.41 -0.57
C GLN A 251 2.63 -30.72 -0.30
N PRO A 252 2.92 -31.06 0.98
CA PRO A 252 3.54 -32.34 1.32
C PRO A 252 2.62 -33.53 1.04
#